data_AF-A0A932S3I8-F1
#
_entry.id   AF-A0A932S3I8-F1
#
_cell.length_a   1.000
_cell.length_b   1.000
_cell.length_c   1.000
_cell.angle_alpha   90.00
_cell.angle_beta   90.00
_cell.angle_gamma   90.00
#
_symmetry.space_group_name_H-M   'P 1'
#
loop_
_entity.id
_entity.type
_entity.pdbx_description
1 polymer ?
#
loop_
_entity_poly.entity_id
_entity_poly.type
_entity_poly.pdbx_seq_one_letter_code
_entity_poly.pdbx_strand_id
1 'polypeptide(L)'
;AGDAHFTNYVAIRFTAGSVNVVVRSSGTQPFRVYATIDGSPLPATVLGGDMAPDEQGRTYVTVDQPRLYNVYKGPLSTHDLKLYPVSNDFLLYTYTFGG
;
A
#
# COMPACT_ATOMS: atom_id res chain seq x y z
N ALA A 1 15.66 -0.78 13.75
CA ALA A 1 16.36 0.44 13.33
C ALA A 1 15.35 1.34 12.63
N GLY A 2 15.15 2.56 13.14
CA GLY A 2 14.43 3.65 12.48
C GLY A 2 12.92 3.50 12.40
N ASP A 3 12.21 3.76 13.50
CA ASP A 3 10.78 4.07 13.47
C ASP A 3 10.57 5.32 12.62
N ALA A 4 10.29 5.13 11.33
CA ALA A 4 9.51 6.11 10.61
C ALA A 4 8.18 6.16 11.37
N HIS A 5 8.01 7.18 12.21
CA HIS A 5 6.74 7.43 12.88
C HIS A 5 5.70 7.73 11.80
N PHE A 6 5.02 6.70 11.32
CA PHE A 6 3.89 6.85 10.43
C PHE A 6 2.73 7.41 11.26
N THR A 7 2.60 8.73 11.31
CA THR A 7 1.56 9.39 12.10
C THR A 7 0.19 9.30 11.45
N ASN A 8 0.16 9.17 10.11
CA ASN A 8 -1.07 9.13 9.32
C ASN A 8 -1.15 7.81 8.54
N TYR A 9 -2.32 7.17 8.57
CA TYR A 9 -2.58 5.98 7.79
C TYR A 9 -4.05 5.88 7.39
N VAL A 10 -4.30 5.11 6.32
CA VAL A 10 -5.63 4.60 6.01
C VAL A 10 -5.58 3.08 6.19
N ALA A 11 -6.58 2.54 6.90
CA ALA A 11 -6.68 1.12 7.17
C ALA A 11 -7.97 0.55 6.59
N ILE A 12 -7.90 -0.68 6.10
CA ILE A 12 -9.06 -1.45 5.69
C ILE A 12 -8.88 -2.92 6.09
N ARG A 13 -9.95 -3.50 6.62
CA ARG A 13 -10.07 -4.95 6.75
C ARG A 13 -10.79 -5.48 5.52
N PHE A 14 -10.22 -6.48 4.85
CA PHE A 14 -10.77 -7.01 3.61
C PHE A 14 -10.77 -8.54 3.60
N THR A 15 -11.61 -9.13 2.75
CA THR A 15 -11.57 -10.56 2.37
C THR A 15 -11.49 -10.65 0.85
N ALA A 16 -10.31 -10.90 0.29
CA ALA A 16 -10.06 -10.89 -1.16
C ALA A 16 -8.76 -11.62 -1.51
N GLY A 17 -8.62 -12.09 -2.76
CA GLY A 17 -7.35 -12.57 -3.32
C GLY A 17 -6.47 -11.44 -3.88
N SER A 18 -7.05 -10.27 -4.15
CA SER A 18 -6.29 -9.07 -4.52
C SER A 18 -6.92 -7.80 -3.98
N VAL A 19 -6.07 -6.82 -3.66
CA VAL A 19 -6.48 -5.45 -3.30
C VAL A 19 -5.75 -4.49 -4.20
N ASN A 20 -6.49 -3.56 -4.77
CA ASN A 20 -5.95 -2.44 -5.53
C ASN A 20 -6.45 -1.12 -4.95
N VAL A 21 -5.68 -0.06 -5.16
CA VAL A 21 -6.03 1.29 -4.75
C VAL A 21 -5.91 2.26 -5.91
N VAL A 22 -6.89 3.15 -6.04
CA VAL A 22 -6.78 4.29 -6.97
C VAL A 22 -6.20 5.44 -6.18
N VAL A 23 -4.96 5.80 -6.50
CA VAL A 23 -4.23 6.88 -5.83
C VAL A 23 -3.82 7.92 -6.85
N ARG A 24 -3.89 9.18 -6.43
CA ARG A 24 -3.38 10.33 -7.16
C ARG A 24 -2.51 11.18 -6.23
N SER A 25 -1.51 11.83 -6.80
CA SER A 25 -0.79 12.93 -6.16
C SER A 25 -1.50 14.26 -6.47
N SER A 26 -1.73 15.10 -5.45
CA SER A 26 -2.05 16.52 -5.69
C SER A 26 -0.82 17.36 -6.10
N GLY A 27 0.38 16.83 -5.88
CA GLY A 27 1.65 17.45 -6.25
C GLY A 27 2.25 16.89 -7.55
N THR A 28 3.46 17.34 -7.89
CA THR A 28 4.20 16.93 -9.10
C THR A 28 5.30 15.91 -8.83
N GLN A 29 5.67 15.70 -7.56
CA GLN A 29 6.75 14.79 -7.19
C GLN A 29 6.21 13.41 -6.82
N PRO A 30 6.85 12.32 -7.28
CA PRO A 30 6.54 10.98 -6.82
C PRO A 30 6.80 10.83 -5.31
N PHE A 31 6.01 10.01 -4.65
CA PHE A 31 6.21 9.69 -3.23
C PHE A 31 5.94 8.22 -2.94
N ARG A 32 6.47 7.73 -1.82
CA ARG A 32 6.24 6.36 -1.35
C ARG A 32 5.00 6.29 -0.46
N VAL A 33 4.24 5.22 -0.61
CA VAL A 33 3.22 4.81 0.36
C VAL A 33 3.65 3.47 0.90
N TYR A 34 4.07 3.45 2.16
CA TYR A 34 4.42 2.19 2.83
C TYR A 34 3.15 1.41 3.13
N ALA A 35 3.24 0.09 3.15
CA ALA A 35 2.11 -0.77 3.47
C ALA A 35 2.51 -1.88 4.43
N THR A 36 1.56 -2.26 5.28
CA THR A 36 1.64 -3.45 6.14
C THR A 36 0.39 -4.30 5.99
N ILE A 37 0.56 -5.62 6.07
CA ILE A 37 -0.51 -6.61 6.18
C ILE A 37 -0.41 -7.23 7.59
N ASP A 38 -1.51 -7.22 8.34
CA ASP A 38 -1.56 -7.74 9.72
C ASP A 38 -0.45 -7.18 10.64
N GLY A 39 -0.12 -5.90 10.44
CA GLY A 39 0.89 -5.19 11.24
C GLY A 39 2.35 -5.43 10.83
N SER A 40 2.61 -6.26 9.82
CA SER A 40 3.97 -6.54 9.30
C SER A 40 4.13 -6.05 7.86
N PRO A 41 5.36 -5.76 7.38
CA PRO A 41 5.60 -5.57 5.94
C PRO A 41 5.04 -6.75 5.13
N LEU A 42 4.57 -6.47 3.90
CA LEU A 42 4.01 -7.52 3.06
C LEU A 42 5.12 -8.53 2.70
N PRO A 43 4.92 -9.84 2.94
CA PRO A 43 5.87 -10.83 2.46
C PRO A 43 5.80 -10.93 0.92
N ALA A 44 6.91 -11.34 0.30
CA ALA A 44 7.03 -11.45 -1.15
C ALA A 44 5.94 -12.34 -1.80
N THR A 45 5.39 -13.29 -1.05
CA THR A 45 4.35 -14.24 -1.50
C THR A 45 2.98 -13.60 -1.70
N VAL A 46 2.71 -12.45 -1.08
CA VAL A 46 1.42 -11.74 -1.20
C VAL A 46 1.56 -10.32 -1.74
N LEU A 47 2.77 -9.99 -2.18
CA LEU A 47 3.16 -8.67 -2.63
C LEU A 47 2.43 -8.34 -3.94
N GLY A 48 1.68 -7.25 -3.96
CA GLY A 48 1.06 -6.77 -5.19
C GLY A 48 2.09 -6.36 -6.24
N GLY A 49 1.72 -6.39 -7.51
CA GLY A 49 2.64 -6.16 -8.64
C GLY A 49 3.24 -4.74 -8.70
N ASP A 50 2.65 -3.78 -8.00
CA ASP A 50 3.15 -2.39 -7.92
C ASP A 50 3.96 -2.10 -6.65
N MET A 51 4.11 -3.11 -5.78
CA MET A 51 4.82 -2.99 -4.52
C MET A 51 6.29 -3.38 -4.70
N ALA A 52 7.15 -2.80 -3.87
CA ALA A 52 8.55 -3.18 -3.76
C ALA A 52 8.99 -3.16 -2.29
N PRO A 53 9.94 -4.03 -1.89
CA PRO A 53 10.65 -3.87 -0.63
C PRO A 53 11.67 -2.73 -0.75
N ASP A 54 11.91 -2.03 0.36
CA ASP A 54 13.09 -1.16 0.51
C ASP A 54 14.27 -1.93 1.12
N GLU A 55 15.41 -1.24 1.23
CA GLU A 55 16.65 -1.79 1.78
C GLU A 55 16.53 -2.27 3.25
N GLN A 56 15.46 -1.87 3.94
CA GLN A 56 15.18 -2.21 5.35
C GLN A 56 14.09 -3.29 5.46
N GLY A 57 13.61 -3.83 4.34
CA GLY A 57 12.57 -4.87 4.29
C GLY A 57 11.15 -4.34 4.49
N ARG A 58 10.95 -3.02 4.48
CA ARG A 58 9.60 -2.43 4.49
C ARG A 58 9.06 -2.44 3.07
N THR A 59 7.76 -2.62 2.93
CA THR A 59 7.12 -2.67 1.61
C THR A 59 6.41 -1.36 1.28
N TYR A 60 6.57 -0.89 0.06
CA TYR A 60 5.94 0.36 -0.40
C TYR A 60 5.49 0.27 -1.86
N VAL A 61 4.59 1.16 -2.25
CA VAL A 61 4.29 1.50 -3.65
C VAL A 61 4.80 2.92 -3.93
N THR A 62 5.34 3.14 -5.12
CA THR A 62 5.66 4.49 -5.60
C THR A 62 4.45 5.06 -6.32
N VAL A 63 3.93 6.18 -5.83
CA VAL A 63 2.86 6.94 -6.48
C VAL A 63 3.50 8.01 -7.34
N ASP A 64 3.43 7.83 -8.65
CA ASP A 64 4.04 8.67 -9.68
C ASP A 64 3.02 9.21 -10.70
N GLN A 65 1.83 8.63 -10.77
CA GLN A 65 0.76 9.02 -11.68
C GLN A 65 -0.63 8.62 -11.13
N PRO A 66 -1.72 9.27 -11.56
CA PRO A 66 -3.06 8.87 -11.14
C PRO A 66 -3.47 7.56 -11.81
N ARG A 67 -3.40 6.45 -11.07
CA ARG A 67 -3.81 5.13 -11.59
C ARG A 67 -4.25 4.17 -10.49
N LEU A 68 -4.65 2.98 -10.93
CA LEU A 68 -4.83 1.82 -10.07
C LEU A 68 -3.47 1.18 -9.75
N TYR A 69 -3.21 0.94 -8.46
CA TYR A 69 -2.01 0.27 -7.96
C TYR A 69 -2.41 -1.03 -7.25
N ASN A 70 -1.83 -2.16 -7.64
CA ASN A 70 -2.01 -3.45 -7.00
C ASN A 70 -1.09 -3.56 -5.77
N VAL A 71 -1.70 -3.55 -4.59
CA VAL A 71 -0.99 -3.52 -3.30
C VAL A 71 -0.92 -4.89 -2.62
N TYR A 72 -1.91 -5.75 -2.86
CA TYR A 72 -1.94 -7.11 -2.32
C TYR A 72 -2.38 -8.09 -3.41
N LYS A 73 -1.75 -9.27 -3.44
CA LYS A 73 -2.11 -10.39 -4.33
C LYS A 73 -1.75 -11.72 -3.68
N GLY A 74 -2.74 -12.49 -3.25
CA GLY A 74 -2.56 -13.79 -2.62
C GLY A 74 -3.81 -14.67 -2.74
N PRO A 75 -3.90 -15.76 -1.97
CA PRO A 75 -5.14 -16.53 -1.83
C PRO A 75 -6.28 -15.69 -1.26
N LEU A 76 -7.52 -16.13 -1.47
CA LEU A 76 -8.69 -15.54 -0.83
C LEU A 76 -8.61 -15.72 0.69
N SER A 77 -8.28 -14.63 1.39
CA SER A 77 -8.06 -14.60 2.84
C SER A 77 -8.51 -13.27 3.42
N THR A 78 -8.61 -13.21 4.76
CA THR A 78 -8.99 -11.99 5.48
C THR A 78 -7.78 -11.37 6.15
N HIS A 79 -7.54 -10.08 5.93
CA HIS A 79 -6.40 -9.37 6.47
C HIS A 79 -6.73 -7.91 6.82
N ASP A 80 -5.89 -7.32 7.67
CA ASP A 80 -5.87 -5.88 7.93
C ASP A 80 -4.74 -5.24 7.10
N LEU A 81 -5.09 -4.47 6.07
CA LEU A 81 -4.14 -3.69 5.27
C LEU A 81 -4.08 -2.25 5.80
N LYS A 82 -2.88 -1.74 6.00
CA LYS A 82 -2.64 -0.33 6.32
C LYS A 82 -1.70 0.30 5.30
N LEU A 83 -2.05 1.51 4.88
CA LEU A 83 -1.26 2.35 3.97
C LEU A 83 -0.78 3.60 4.70
N TYR A 84 0.51 3.89 4.62
CA TYR A 84 1.20 4.97 5.30
C TYR A 84 1.87 5.88 4.26
N PRO A 85 1.16 6.92 3.79
CA PRO A 85 1.75 7.88 2.87
C PRO A 85 2.81 8.75 3.57
N VAL A 86 3.94 8.99 2.89
CA VAL A 86 4.99 9.92 3.39
C VAL A 86 4.82 11.35 2.89
N SER A 87 3.73 11.64 2.20
CA SER A 87 3.41 12.96 1.63
C SER A 87 2.01 13.41 2.00
N ASN A 88 1.84 14.72 2.18
CA ASN A 88 0.53 15.36 2.32
C ASN A 88 -0.23 15.42 0.99
N ASP A 89 0.42 15.08 -0.13
CA ASP A 89 -0.20 15.06 -1.47
C ASP A 89 -0.98 13.77 -1.77
N PHE A 90 -1.09 12.86 -0.80
CA PHE A 90 -1.76 11.58 -0.97
C PHE A 90 -3.29 11.73 -1.05
N LEU A 91 -3.85 11.40 -2.22
CA LEU A 91 -5.29 11.31 -2.43
C LEU A 91 -5.68 9.88 -2.78
N LEU A 92 -6.41 9.23 -1.87
CA LEU A 92 -7.01 7.91 -2.09
C LEU A 92 -8.46 8.05 -2.53
N TYR A 93 -8.79 7.50 -3.70
CA TYR A 93 -10.15 7.59 -4.25
C TYR A 93 -10.98 6.36 -3.94
N THR A 94 -10.40 5.17 -4.06
CA THR A 94 -11.14 3.92 -3.84
C THR A 94 -10.21 2.74 -3.55
N TYR A 95 -10.80 1.71 -2.94
CA TYR A 95 -10.28 0.35 -2.88
C TYR A 95 -11.09 -0.52 -3.85
N THR A 96 -10.42 -1.40 -4.59
CA THR A 96 -11.08 -2.47 -5.35
C THR A 96 -10.53 -3.83 -4.95
N PHE A 97 -11.39 -4.84 -5.03
CA PHE A 97 -11.10 -6.20 -4.57
C PHE A 97 -11.33 -7.20 -5.69
N GLY A 98 -10.45 -8.19 -5.78
CA GLY A 98 -10.59 -9.32 -6.71
C GLY A 98 -10.48 -10.65 -5.98
N GLY A 99 -11.14 -11.68 -6.51
CA GLY A 99 -11.05 -13.07 -6.05
C GLY A 99 -9.82 -13.79 -6.55
#